data_AF-W0V9L1-F1
#
_entry.id   AF-W0V9L1-F1
#
_cell.length_a   1.000
_cell.length_b   1.000
_cell.length_c   1.000
_cell.angle_alpha   90.00
_cell.angle_beta   90.00
_cell.angle_gamma   90.00
#
_symmetry.space_group_name_H-M   'P 1'
#
loop_
_entity.id
_entity.type
_entity.pdbx_description
1 polymer ?
#
loop_
_entity_poly.entity_id
_entity_poly.type
_entity_poly.pdbx_seq_one_letter_code
_entity_poly.pdbx_strand_id
1 'polypeptide(L)'
;MLTVLILMYVLAAAFFGWLLLSPAGRFAARCAMVNLGLRPQRATRWQCLMLLVGTVVILAWQWHGSIDQARTLRPLPQAQEVQEAPLAPPPSPPRRFFADLDWRLERTPAPVLPRLLEANRNWQLLDHDFEQRLLLVFKIMKEVHGYDMVLLEGYRSPFRQQLLATRGSGVTGAAAFQSYHQYGLAADCAFLRHGQLLMSEKDPWTMRGYRLYGGLAEAAGLQWGGRWSIRDFGHIELRKLQKGRAMMPRSR
;
A
#
# COMPACT_ATOMS: atom_id res chain seq x y z
N MET A 1 -11.40 -10.55 -24.78
CA MET A 1 -10.57 -11.76 -24.60
C MET A 1 -10.41 -12.18 -23.14
N LEU A 2 -10.12 -11.27 -22.20
CA LEU A 2 -9.95 -11.59 -20.77
C LEU A 2 -11.18 -12.24 -20.12
N THR A 3 -12.39 -11.75 -20.40
CA THR A 3 -13.65 -12.32 -19.88
C THR A 3 -13.92 -13.74 -20.36
N VAL A 4 -13.60 -14.04 -21.63
CA VAL A 4 -13.73 -15.39 -22.18
C VAL A 4 -12.75 -16.35 -21.50
N LEU A 5 -11.51 -15.90 -21.26
CA LEU A 5 -10.50 -16.70 -20.56
C LEU A 5 -10.89 -16.98 -19.10
N ILE A 6 -11.44 -16.00 -18.39
CA ILE A 6 -11.94 -16.18 -17.01
C ILE A 6 -13.09 -17.19 -16.99
N LEU A 7 -14.04 -17.07 -17.93
CA LEU A 7 -15.16 -18.00 -18.01
C LEU A 7 -14.71 -19.43 -18.30
N MET A 8 -13.78 -19.61 -19.25
CA MET A 8 -13.20 -20.92 -19.55
C MET A 8 -12.47 -21.52 -18.35
N TYR A 9 -11.74 -20.70 -17.59
CA TYR A 9 -11.06 -21.14 -16.37
C TYR A 9 -12.04 -21.59 -15.28
N VAL A 10 -13.10 -20.82 -15.03
CA VAL A 10 -14.13 -21.18 -14.03
C VAL A 10 -14.81 -22.50 -14.39
N LEU A 11 -15.15 -22.71 -15.67
CA LEU A 11 -15.76 -23.94 -16.14
C LEU A 11 -14.82 -25.14 -16.02
N ALA A 12 -13.53 -24.96 -16.36
CA ALA A 12 -12.53 -26.00 -16.19
C ALA A 12 -12.32 -26.34 -14.70
N ALA A 13 -12.20 -25.36 -13.82
CA ALA A 13 -12.04 -25.55 -12.39
C ALA A 13 -13.25 -26.28 -11.77
N ALA A 14 -14.47 -25.92 -12.17
CA ALA A 14 -15.69 -26.60 -11.74
C ALA A 14 -15.73 -28.07 -12.21
N PHE A 15 -15.36 -28.33 -13.47
CA PHE A 15 -15.30 -29.69 -14.02
C PHE A 15 -14.26 -30.57 -13.30
N PHE A 16 -13.05 -30.05 -13.06
CA PHE A 16 -12.01 -30.79 -12.34
C PHE A 16 -12.33 -30.95 -10.85
N GLY A 17 -12.96 -29.95 -10.21
CA GLY A 17 -13.49 -30.07 -8.85
C GLY A 17 -14.55 -31.17 -8.74
N TRP A 18 -15.46 -31.26 -9.70
CA TRP A 18 -16.45 -32.32 -9.77
C TRP A 18 -15.82 -33.72 -9.94
N LEU A 19 -14.77 -33.85 -10.78
CA LEU A 19 -14.04 -35.11 -10.93
C LEU A 19 -13.27 -35.53 -9.66
N LEU A 20 -12.78 -34.58 -8.86
CA LEU A 20 -12.13 -34.86 -7.58
C LEU A 20 -13.13 -35.35 -6.53
N LEU A 21 -14.31 -34.72 -6.46
CA LEU A 21 -15.30 -34.98 -5.41
C LEU A 21 -16.25 -36.14 -5.75
N SER A 22 -16.51 -36.41 -7.03
CA SER A 22 -17.50 -37.41 -7.47
C SER A 22 -16.84 -38.68 -8.02
N PRO A 23 -17.00 -39.83 -7.34
CA PRO A 23 -16.62 -41.13 -7.90
C PRO A 23 -17.35 -41.46 -9.21
N ALA A 24 -18.61 -41.06 -9.34
CA ALA A 24 -19.42 -41.25 -10.54
C ALA A 24 -18.88 -40.43 -11.74
N GLY A 25 -18.43 -39.20 -11.49
CA GLY A 25 -17.81 -38.36 -12.52
C GLY A 25 -16.53 -38.97 -13.08
N ARG A 26 -15.69 -39.56 -12.21
CA ARG A 26 -14.47 -40.29 -12.65
C ARG A 26 -14.79 -41.51 -13.50
N PHE A 27 -15.86 -42.22 -13.19
CA PHE A 27 -16.30 -43.39 -13.95
C PHE A 27 -16.76 -42.98 -15.36
N ALA A 28 -17.64 -41.98 -15.45
CA ALA A 28 -18.13 -41.45 -16.73
C ALA A 28 -16.99 -40.94 -17.62
N ALA A 29 -16.03 -40.19 -17.05
CA ALA A 29 -14.86 -39.69 -17.78
C ALA A 29 -13.96 -40.82 -18.30
N ARG A 30 -13.80 -41.91 -17.53
CA ARG A 30 -13.05 -43.10 -17.98
C ARG A 30 -13.75 -43.81 -19.13
N CYS A 31 -15.07 -43.99 -19.06
CA CYS A 31 -15.85 -44.58 -20.15
C CYS A 31 -15.77 -43.75 -21.43
N ALA A 32 -15.87 -42.42 -21.31
CA ALA A 32 -15.73 -41.51 -22.45
C ALA A 32 -14.34 -41.60 -23.10
N MET A 33 -13.26 -41.64 -22.30
CA MET A 33 -11.90 -41.80 -22.81
C MET A 33 -11.69 -43.14 -23.52
N VAL A 34 -12.25 -44.23 -23.00
CA VAL A 34 -12.18 -45.55 -23.64
C VAL A 34 -12.92 -45.56 -24.98
N ASN A 35 -14.09 -44.94 -25.06
CA ASN A 35 -14.85 -44.81 -26.32
C ASN A 35 -14.12 -43.95 -27.37
N LEU A 36 -13.24 -43.04 -26.93
CA LEU A 36 -12.36 -42.26 -27.79
C LEU A 36 -11.03 -42.97 -28.12
N GLY A 37 -10.86 -44.24 -27.72
CA GLY A 37 -9.66 -45.03 -28.00
C GLY A 37 -8.45 -44.72 -27.11
N LEU A 38 -8.63 -43.91 -26.06
CA LEU A 38 -7.55 -43.55 -25.14
C LEU A 38 -7.39 -44.65 -24.08
N ARG A 39 -6.27 -45.40 -24.11
CA ARG A 39 -5.96 -46.44 -23.12
C ARG A 39 -5.53 -45.82 -21.79
N PRO A 40 -6.25 -46.05 -20.67
CA PRO A 40 -5.90 -45.47 -19.38
C PRO A 40 -4.79 -46.27 -18.69
N GLN A 41 -3.55 -46.20 -19.18
CA GLN A 41 -2.39 -46.64 -18.40
C GLN A 41 -1.93 -45.51 -17.47
N ARG A 42 -2.09 -45.75 -16.15
CA ARG A 42 -1.63 -44.92 -15.03
C ARG A 42 -2.27 -43.52 -14.95
N ALA A 43 -3.58 -43.49 -14.68
CA ALA A 43 -4.36 -42.28 -14.40
C ALA A 43 -3.78 -41.38 -13.29
N THR A 44 -2.94 -41.91 -12.39
CA THR A 44 -2.28 -41.14 -11.31
C THR A 44 -1.22 -40.17 -11.83
N ARG A 45 -0.54 -40.47 -12.94
CA ARG A 45 0.54 -39.59 -13.47
C ARG A 45 -0.01 -38.31 -14.10
N TRP A 46 -1.15 -38.42 -14.80
CA TRP A 46 -1.80 -37.27 -15.44
C TRP A 46 -2.46 -36.33 -14.43
N GLN A 47 -2.98 -36.86 -13.33
CA GLN A 47 -3.54 -36.07 -12.23
C GLN A 47 -2.44 -35.25 -11.52
N CYS A 48 -1.28 -35.86 -11.25
CA CYS A 48 -0.13 -35.14 -10.69
C CYS A 48 0.41 -34.07 -11.65
N LEU A 49 0.46 -34.35 -12.95
CA LEU A 49 0.93 -33.40 -13.96
C LEU A 49 0.00 -32.17 -14.07
N MET A 50 -1.32 -32.39 -14.04
CA MET A 50 -2.30 -31.30 -14.10
C MET A 50 -2.26 -30.42 -12.84
N LEU A 51 -2.08 -31.01 -11.66
CA LEU A 51 -1.89 -30.27 -10.42
C LEU A 51 -0.59 -29.45 -10.46
N LEU A 52 0.51 -30.04 -10.94
CA LEU A 52 1.80 -29.36 -11.08
C LEU A 52 1.69 -28.16 -12.03
N VAL A 53 1.10 -28.36 -13.22
CA VAL A 53 0.90 -27.29 -14.20
C VAL A 53 0.00 -26.19 -13.63
N GLY A 54 -1.09 -26.55 -12.93
CA GLY A 54 -1.96 -25.58 -12.26
C GLY A 54 -1.22 -24.75 -11.22
N THR A 55 -0.39 -25.37 -10.38
CA THR A 55 0.43 -24.64 -9.39
C THR A 55 1.47 -23.74 -10.05
N VAL A 56 2.13 -24.18 -11.12
CA VAL A 56 3.11 -23.37 -11.85
C VAL A 56 2.44 -22.14 -12.49
N VAL A 57 1.23 -22.29 -13.06
CA VAL A 57 0.49 -21.17 -13.64
C VAL A 57 0.06 -20.15 -12.57
N ILE A 58 -0.39 -20.61 -11.40
CA ILE A 58 -0.77 -19.72 -10.28
C ILE A 58 0.45 -18.96 -9.76
N LEU A 59 1.58 -19.65 -9.56
CA LEU A 59 2.83 -19.04 -9.13
C LEU A 59 3.36 -18.05 -10.17
N ALA A 60 3.29 -18.40 -11.46
CA ALA A 60 3.66 -17.50 -12.56
C ALA A 60 2.76 -16.26 -12.61
N TRP A 61 1.45 -16.41 -12.37
CA TRP A 61 0.51 -15.28 -12.32
C TRP A 61 0.75 -14.36 -11.12
N GLN A 62 0.97 -14.94 -9.94
CA GLN A 62 1.35 -14.18 -8.73
C GLN A 62 2.70 -13.46 -8.91
N TRP A 63 3.67 -14.12 -9.54
CA TRP A 63 4.97 -13.56 -9.87
C TRP A 63 4.87 -12.43 -10.91
N HIS A 64 4.05 -12.59 -11.96
CA HIS A 64 3.84 -11.54 -12.96
C HIS A 64 3.17 -10.29 -12.37
N GLY A 65 2.17 -10.47 -11.52
CA GLY A 65 1.55 -9.35 -10.78
C GLY A 65 2.52 -8.63 -9.83
N SER A 66 3.51 -9.35 -9.27
CA SER A 66 4.59 -8.76 -8.47
C SER A 66 5.63 -8.04 -9.32
N ILE A 67 5.95 -8.56 -10.53
CA ILE A 67 6.85 -7.90 -11.49
C ILE A 67 6.21 -6.62 -12.01
N ASP A 68 4.91 -6.60 -12.29
CA ASP A 68 4.24 -5.38 -12.76
C ASP A 68 4.30 -4.28 -11.71
N GLN A 69 4.18 -4.61 -10.41
CA GLN A 69 4.42 -3.65 -9.33
C GLN A 69 5.87 -3.17 -9.28
N ALA A 70 6.85 -4.09 -9.38
CA ALA A 70 8.26 -3.74 -9.40
C ALA A 70 8.66 -2.91 -10.64
N ARG A 71 8.02 -3.13 -11.79
CA ARG A 71 8.27 -2.44 -13.06
C ARG A 71 7.65 -1.04 -13.09
N THR A 72 6.59 -0.80 -12.31
CA THR A 72 6.05 0.57 -12.10
C THR A 72 6.95 1.45 -11.22
N LEU A 73 7.78 0.84 -10.37
CA LEU A 73 8.77 1.55 -9.58
C LEU A 73 10.06 1.65 -10.40
N ARG A 74 10.25 2.76 -11.11
CA ARG A 74 11.59 3.07 -11.63
C ARG A 74 12.56 3.09 -10.45
N PRO A 75 13.74 2.43 -10.54
CA PRO A 75 14.81 2.66 -9.59
C PRO A 75 15.05 4.17 -9.50
N LEU A 76 14.98 4.73 -8.29
CA LEU A 76 15.37 6.12 -8.08
C LEU A 76 16.82 6.26 -8.59
N PRO A 77 17.14 7.31 -9.37
CA PRO A 77 18.52 7.60 -9.72
C PRO A 77 19.36 7.57 -8.45
N GLN A 78 20.50 6.86 -8.47
CA GLN A 78 21.41 6.90 -7.32
C GLN A 78 21.81 8.35 -7.05
N ALA A 79 21.79 8.74 -5.78
CA ALA A 79 21.94 10.11 -5.29
C ALA A 79 23.31 10.77 -5.54
N GLN A 80 24.12 10.27 -6.49
CA GLN A 80 25.49 10.70 -6.69
C GLN A 80 25.75 11.59 -7.92
N GLU A 81 24.78 11.87 -8.79
CA GLU A 81 25.12 12.62 -10.01
C GLU A 81 24.04 13.58 -10.53
N VAL A 82 23.44 14.38 -9.66
CA VAL A 82 23.01 15.75 -10.00
C VAL A 82 23.02 16.57 -8.71
N GLN A 83 23.80 17.65 -8.64
CA GLN A 83 23.60 18.70 -7.64
C GLN A 83 22.33 19.49 -8.01
N GLU A 84 21.16 18.85 -7.88
CA GLU A 84 19.88 19.58 -7.92
C GLU A 84 19.79 20.42 -6.64
N ALA A 85 19.38 21.67 -6.79
CA ALA A 85 19.06 22.50 -5.63
C ALA A 85 18.04 21.78 -4.72
N PRO A 86 18.11 21.93 -3.39
CA PRO A 86 17.17 21.30 -2.47
C PRO A 86 15.72 21.54 -2.91
N LEU A 87 14.90 20.50 -2.85
CA LEU A 87 13.50 20.63 -3.20
C LEU A 87 12.83 21.56 -2.17
N ALA A 88 12.04 22.50 -2.68
CA ALA A 88 11.24 23.38 -1.85
C ALA A 88 9.90 22.71 -1.51
N PRO A 89 9.38 22.89 -0.29
CA PRO A 89 8.07 22.35 0.06
C PRO A 89 6.97 23.00 -0.78
N PRO A 90 5.93 22.22 -1.15
CA PRO A 90 4.77 22.77 -1.82
C PRO A 90 4.06 23.78 -0.91
N PRO A 91 3.34 24.76 -1.46
CA PRO A 91 2.56 25.70 -0.66
C PRO A 91 1.56 24.95 0.21
N SER A 92 1.35 25.44 1.44
CA SER A 92 0.38 24.86 2.35
C SER A 92 -1.00 24.80 1.69
N PRO A 93 -1.67 23.64 1.67
CA PRO A 93 -3.02 23.52 1.13
C PRO A 93 -3.99 24.47 1.85
N PRO A 94 -4.89 25.14 1.11
CA PRO A 94 -5.96 25.95 1.67
C PRO A 94 -6.75 25.23 2.78
N ARG A 95 -7.05 25.94 3.87
CA ARG A 95 -7.80 25.39 5.02
C ARG A 95 -9.12 24.71 4.63
N ARG A 96 -9.79 25.20 3.58
CA ARG A 96 -11.04 24.62 3.04
C ARG A 96 -10.92 23.14 2.68
N PHE A 97 -9.76 22.67 2.24
CA PHE A 97 -9.57 21.24 1.93
C PHE A 97 -9.64 20.34 3.17
N PHE A 98 -9.47 20.91 4.36
CA PHE A 98 -9.61 20.22 5.64
C PHE A 98 -10.89 20.60 6.39
N ALA A 99 -11.65 21.61 5.94
CA ALA A 99 -12.88 22.06 6.57
C ALA A 99 -14.12 21.55 5.82
N ASP A 100 -14.06 21.53 4.49
CA ASP A 100 -15.11 21.11 3.56
C ASP A 100 -14.97 19.63 3.18
N LEU A 101 -14.36 18.82 4.06
CA LEU A 101 -14.46 17.36 3.97
C LEU A 101 -15.95 17.04 4.12
N ASP A 102 -16.62 16.92 2.98
CA ASP A 102 -18.05 16.72 2.89
C ASP A 102 -18.37 15.36 3.51
N TRP A 103 -18.64 15.37 4.82
CA TRP A 103 -19.00 14.20 5.63
C TRP A 103 -20.22 13.48 5.04
N ARG A 104 -20.97 14.18 4.19
CA ARG A 104 -22.16 13.73 3.48
C ARG A 104 -21.87 12.68 2.40
N LEU A 105 -20.62 12.52 1.97
CA LEU A 105 -20.18 11.46 1.07
C LEU A 105 -19.52 10.30 1.85
N GLU A 106 -20.16 9.76 2.90
CA GLU A 106 -19.95 8.45 3.60
C GLU A 106 -18.52 7.88 3.84
N ARG A 107 -17.45 8.57 3.46
CA ARG A 107 -16.11 7.97 3.25
C ARG A 107 -15.08 8.46 4.26
N THR A 108 -15.39 9.50 5.03
CA THR A 108 -14.52 9.99 6.10
C THR A 108 -15.31 10.10 7.40
N PRO A 109 -14.97 9.33 8.45
CA PRO A 109 -15.69 9.42 9.72
C PRO A 109 -15.48 10.80 10.37
N ALA A 110 -16.56 11.42 10.83
CA ALA A 110 -16.61 12.70 11.54
C ALA A 110 -15.49 12.97 12.59
N PRO A 111 -15.01 12.00 13.40
CA PRO A 111 -13.92 12.23 14.36
C PRO A 111 -12.55 12.57 13.76
N VAL A 112 -12.35 12.40 12.43
CA VAL A 112 -11.09 12.74 11.74
C VAL A 112 -10.94 14.25 11.54
N LEU A 113 -12.04 14.99 11.40
CA LEU A 113 -12.05 16.39 10.99
C LEU A 113 -11.37 17.35 12.00
N PRO A 114 -11.68 17.30 13.31
CA PRO A 114 -11.01 18.18 14.28
C PRO A 114 -9.49 17.94 14.34
N ARG A 115 -9.05 16.69 14.12
CA ARG A 115 -7.64 16.30 14.19
C ARG A 115 -6.80 16.93 13.09
N LEU A 116 -7.36 17.02 11.88
CA LEU A 116 -6.68 17.60 10.73
C LEU A 116 -6.55 19.12 10.86
N LEU A 117 -7.52 19.81 11.45
CA LEU A 117 -7.45 21.26 11.63
C LEU A 117 -6.35 21.69 12.61
N GLU A 118 -6.08 20.86 13.62
CA GLU A 118 -5.03 21.06 14.63
C GLU A 118 -3.66 20.52 14.20
N ALA A 119 -3.58 19.81 13.07
CA ALA A 119 -2.35 19.19 12.59
C ALA A 119 -1.33 20.22 12.12
N ASN A 120 -0.07 20.05 12.54
CA ASN A 120 1.02 20.92 12.16
C ASN A 120 1.64 20.43 10.85
N ARG A 121 1.65 21.31 9.85
CA ARG A 121 2.16 21.08 8.49
C ARG A 121 3.35 21.97 8.16
N ASN A 122 4.01 22.51 9.18
CA ASN A 122 5.21 23.32 9.00
C ASN A 122 6.38 22.38 8.66
N TRP A 123 6.79 22.40 7.39
CA TRP A 123 7.92 21.63 6.88
C TRP A 123 9.24 21.98 7.58
N GLN A 124 9.41 23.21 8.08
CA GLN A 124 10.62 23.63 8.79
C GLN A 124 10.84 22.91 10.14
N LEU A 125 9.82 22.20 10.64
CA LEU A 125 9.93 21.38 11.86
C LEU A 125 10.28 19.92 11.55
N LEU A 126 10.46 19.57 10.27
CA LEU A 126 10.92 18.26 9.86
C LEU A 126 12.45 18.21 9.85
N ASP A 127 12.98 17.02 10.08
CA ASP A 127 14.40 16.76 9.88
C ASP A 127 14.75 16.95 8.38
N HIS A 128 15.88 17.60 8.10
CA HIS A 128 16.25 17.97 6.74
C HIS A 128 16.38 16.78 5.78
N ASP A 129 16.97 15.66 6.23
CA ASP A 129 17.12 14.46 5.39
C ASP A 129 15.75 13.80 5.14
N PHE A 130 14.89 13.77 6.17
CA PHE A 130 13.53 13.28 6.03
C PHE A 130 12.70 14.14 5.07
N GLU A 131 12.76 15.47 5.22
CA GLU A 131 12.09 16.44 4.36
C GLU A 131 12.49 16.24 2.90
N GLN A 132 13.79 16.19 2.58
CA GLN A 132 14.24 16.06 1.18
C GLN A 132 13.80 14.74 0.54
N ARG A 133 13.82 13.63 1.29
CA ARG A 133 13.30 12.34 0.81
C ARG A 133 11.79 12.39 0.58
N LEU A 134 11.05 13.00 1.50
CA LEU A 134 9.60 13.16 1.36
C LEU A 134 9.24 14.04 0.15
N LEU A 135 9.98 15.12 -0.08
CA LEU A 135 9.77 16.00 -1.24
C LEU A 135 10.10 15.29 -2.56
N LEU A 136 11.12 14.43 -2.59
CA LEU A 136 11.39 13.60 -3.75
C LEU A 136 10.22 12.65 -4.05
N VAL A 137 9.64 12.02 -3.02
CA VAL A 137 8.45 11.18 -3.17
C VAL A 137 7.27 11.99 -3.70
N PHE A 138 7.03 13.20 -3.17
CA PHE A 138 5.97 14.10 -3.65
C PHE A 138 6.15 14.48 -5.13
N LYS A 139 7.39 14.82 -5.52
CA LYS A 139 7.76 15.15 -6.91
C LYS A 139 7.41 14.00 -7.84
N ILE A 140 7.86 12.79 -7.52
CA ILE A 140 7.63 11.61 -8.36
C ILE A 140 6.15 11.21 -8.41
N MET A 141 5.45 11.24 -7.28
CA MET A 141 4.01 10.97 -7.23
C MET A 141 3.24 11.90 -8.17
N LYS A 142 3.60 13.17 -8.21
CA LYS A 142 2.98 14.14 -9.10
C LYS A 142 3.38 13.94 -10.55
N GLU A 143 4.68 13.96 -10.83
CA GLU A 143 5.22 14.00 -12.21
C GLU A 143 5.05 12.68 -12.96
N VAL A 144 5.20 11.55 -12.27
CA VAL A 144 5.18 10.22 -12.90
C VAL A 144 3.81 9.56 -12.78
N HIS A 145 3.11 9.79 -11.66
CA HIS A 145 1.87 9.06 -11.36
C HIS A 145 0.61 9.92 -11.36
N GLY A 146 0.73 11.25 -11.46
CA GLY A 146 -0.41 12.16 -11.49
C GLY A 146 -1.18 12.24 -10.17
N TYR A 147 -0.51 12.00 -9.04
CA TYR A 147 -1.11 12.15 -7.71
C TYR A 147 -0.63 13.45 -7.07
N ASP A 148 -1.55 14.39 -6.87
CA ASP A 148 -1.30 15.55 -6.01
C ASP A 148 -1.32 15.11 -4.54
N MET A 149 -0.17 15.22 -3.89
CA MET A 149 0.02 14.83 -2.49
C MET A 149 -0.24 16.00 -1.54
N VAL A 150 -0.72 15.67 -0.35
CA VAL A 150 -0.98 16.61 0.73
C VAL A 150 -0.37 16.09 2.03
N LEU A 151 0.45 16.93 2.69
CA LEU A 151 0.87 16.70 4.07
C LEU A 151 -0.31 16.95 5.01
N LEU A 152 -0.78 15.88 5.67
CA LEU A 152 -1.81 15.98 6.70
C LEU A 152 -1.18 16.44 8.01
N GLU A 153 -0.08 15.81 8.40
CA GLU A 153 0.64 16.10 9.64
C GLU A 153 2.12 15.74 9.52
N GLY A 154 2.99 16.68 9.90
CA GLY A 154 4.43 16.47 10.03
C GLY A 154 4.82 16.40 11.49
N TYR A 155 5.24 17.52 12.08
CA TYR A 155 5.58 17.58 13.50
C TYR A 155 4.35 17.42 14.41
N ARG A 156 4.49 16.66 15.50
CA ARG A 156 3.47 16.56 16.56
C ARG A 156 4.10 16.82 17.91
N SER A 157 3.56 17.75 18.69
CA SER A 157 4.13 18.03 20.02
C SER A 157 3.90 16.86 20.99
N PRO A 158 4.78 16.63 21.98
CA PRO A 158 4.57 15.62 23.02
C PRO A 158 3.24 15.79 23.77
N PHE A 159 2.86 17.03 24.06
CA PHE A 159 1.58 17.35 24.70
C PHE A 159 0.39 16.89 23.84
N ARG A 160 0.41 17.19 22.54
CA ARG A 160 -0.65 16.74 21.62
C ARG A 160 -0.66 15.22 21.47
N GLN A 161 0.51 14.57 21.44
CA GLN A 161 0.60 13.11 21.43
C GLN A 161 -0.05 12.50 22.68
N GLN A 162 0.20 13.08 23.87
CA GLN A 162 -0.45 12.64 25.10
C GLN A 162 -1.98 12.81 25.04
N LEU A 163 -2.47 13.93 24.51
CA LEU A 163 -3.90 14.18 24.33
C LEU A 163 -4.54 13.22 23.31
N LEU A 164 -3.81 12.77 22.28
CA LEU A 164 -4.31 11.76 21.35
C LEU A 164 -4.35 10.37 22.01
N ALA A 165 -3.36 10.03 22.83
CA ALA A 165 -3.32 8.76 23.56
C ALA A 165 -4.49 8.62 24.55
N THR A 166 -4.93 9.72 25.18
CA THR A 166 -6.11 9.69 26.09
C THR A 166 -7.45 9.51 25.35
N ARG A 167 -7.48 9.70 24.02
CA ARG A 167 -8.70 9.54 23.18
C ARG A 167 -8.93 8.11 22.67
N GLY A 168 -8.11 7.16 23.12
CA GLY A 168 -8.28 5.72 22.86
C GLY A 168 -7.37 5.16 21.74
N SER A 169 -7.25 3.83 21.70
CA SER A 169 -6.32 3.09 20.83
C SER A 169 -6.59 3.18 19.33
N GLY A 170 -7.77 3.67 18.92
CA GLY A 170 -8.12 3.89 17.51
C GLY A 170 -7.50 5.14 16.88
N VAL A 171 -6.65 5.87 17.60
CA VAL A 171 -6.00 7.12 17.13
C VAL A 171 -4.49 6.99 17.10
N THR A 172 -3.91 6.50 18.18
CA THR A 172 -2.48 6.21 18.27
C THR A 172 -2.24 5.26 19.43
N GLY A 173 -1.36 4.29 19.24
CA GLY A 173 -0.88 3.42 20.33
C GLY A 173 0.33 4.00 21.08
N ALA A 174 0.87 5.13 20.64
CA ALA A 174 2.09 5.73 21.19
C ALA A 174 1.78 6.79 22.25
N ALA A 175 2.48 6.74 23.39
CA ALA A 175 2.46 7.82 24.38
C ALA A 175 3.37 8.99 23.94
N ALA A 176 3.43 10.04 24.75
CA ALA A 176 4.41 11.10 24.55
C ALA A 176 5.84 10.54 24.46
N PHE A 177 6.58 11.03 23.48
CA PHE A 177 7.97 10.68 23.11
C PHE A 177 8.13 9.28 22.52
N GLN A 178 7.04 8.67 22.08
CA GLN A 178 7.05 7.36 21.44
C GLN A 178 6.64 7.40 19.97
N SER A 179 6.45 8.60 19.40
CA SER A 179 6.13 8.82 17.99
C SER A 179 7.22 9.60 17.26
N TYR A 180 7.64 9.13 16.09
CA TYR A 180 8.64 9.81 15.24
C TYR A 180 8.19 11.21 14.78
N HIS A 181 6.89 11.51 14.76
CA HIS A 181 6.36 12.86 14.50
C HIS A 181 6.91 13.89 15.48
N GLN A 182 7.24 13.49 16.71
CA GLN A 182 7.75 14.41 17.73
C GLN A 182 9.20 14.82 17.51
N TYR A 183 9.87 14.16 16.57
CA TYR A 183 11.27 14.39 16.23
C TYR A 183 11.41 14.91 14.79
N GLY A 184 10.30 15.24 14.12
CA GLY A 184 10.32 15.68 12.73
C GLY A 184 10.72 14.57 11.75
N LEU A 185 10.59 13.30 12.14
CA LEU A 185 11.04 12.13 11.39
C LEU A 185 9.89 11.29 10.83
N ALA A 186 8.65 11.78 10.90
CA ALA A 186 7.49 11.11 10.33
C ALA A 186 6.50 12.09 9.73
N ALA A 187 5.70 11.59 8.80
CA ALA A 187 4.65 12.34 8.14
C ALA A 187 3.44 11.45 7.83
N ASP A 188 2.26 12.03 8.01
CA ASP A 188 0.99 11.48 7.54
C ASP A 188 0.57 12.24 6.28
N CYS A 189 0.34 11.51 5.19
CA CYS A 189 0.02 12.09 3.88
C CYS A 189 -1.27 11.53 3.28
N ALA A 190 -1.85 12.30 2.36
CA ALA A 190 -3.05 11.96 1.60
C ALA A 190 -2.99 12.53 0.18
N PHE A 191 -4.08 12.37 -0.57
CA PHE A 191 -4.17 12.80 -1.96
C PHE A 191 -5.23 13.87 -2.15
N LEU A 192 -4.98 14.79 -3.09
CA LEU A 192 -5.97 15.73 -3.60
C LEU A 192 -6.42 15.27 -4.99
N ARG A 193 -7.73 15.28 -5.23
CA ARG A 193 -8.28 15.02 -6.57
C ARG A 193 -9.53 15.85 -6.79
N HIS A 194 -9.56 16.64 -7.86
CA HIS A 194 -10.68 17.54 -8.18
C HIS A 194 -11.06 18.46 -7.00
N GLY A 195 -10.07 18.93 -6.24
CA GLY A 195 -10.29 19.80 -5.07
C GLY A 195 -10.79 19.07 -3.81
N GLN A 196 -10.92 17.73 -3.85
CA GLN A 196 -11.33 16.93 -2.70
C GLN A 196 -10.14 16.20 -2.08
N LEU A 197 -10.08 16.23 -0.75
CA LEU A 197 -9.09 15.46 0.02
C LEU A 197 -9.55 14.00 0.12
N LEU A 198 -8.73 13.08 -0.37
CA LEU A 198 -8.99 11.65 -0.40
C LEU A 198 -8.00 10.91 0.51
N MET A 199 -8.53 10.24 1.54
CA MET A 199 -7.75 9.53 2.56
C MET A 199 -8.19 8.07 2.74
N SER A 200 -9.41 7.71 2.34
CA SER A 200 -9.95 6.38 2.61
C SER A 200 -9.36 5.33 1.67
N GLU A 201 -8.69 4.32 2.20
CA GLU A 201 -8.19 3.15 1.47
C GLU A 201 -9.30 2.27 0.90
N LYS A 202 -10.56 2.49 1.29
CA LYS A 202 -11.73 1.84 0.68
C LYS A 202 -11.95 2.32 -0.77
N ASP A 203 -11.50 3.53 -1.10
CA ASP A 203 -11.52 4.03 -2.47
C ASP A 203 -10.37 3.41 -3.27
N PRO A 204 -10.64 2.68 -4.38
CA PRO A 204 -9.59 1.97 -5.13
C PRO A 204 -8.51 2.89 -5.70
N TRP A 205 -8.87 4.13 -6.07
CA TRP A 205 -7.91 5.10 -6.61
C TRP A 205 -6.96 5.60 -5.51
N THR A 206 -7.51 5.87 -4.32
CA THR A 206 -6.76 6.27 -3.12
C THR A 206 -5.84 5.14 -2.65
N MET A 207 -6.33 3.90 -2.61
CA MET A 207 -5.50 2.74 -2.26
C MET A 207 -4.38 2.50 -3.28
N ARG A 208 -4.64 2.69 -4.58
CA ARG A 208 -3.56 2.65 -5.59
C ARG A 208 -2.52 3.73 -5.32
N GLY A 209 -2.95 4.95 -4.99
CA GLY A 209 -2.07 6.05 -4.59
C GLY A 209 -1.18 5.65 -3.42
N TYR A 210 -1.76 5.08 -2.36
CA TYR A 210 -0.99 4.67 -1.17
C TYR A 210 0.02 3.56 -1.46
N ARG A 211 -0.28 2.61 -2.36
CA ARG A 211 0.69 1.59 -2.76
C ARG A 211 1.88 2.17 -3.53
N LEU A 212 1.64 3.12 -4.43
CA LEU A 212 2.69 3.83 -5.16
C LEU A 212 3.54 4.68 -4.21
N TYR A 213 2.88 5.49 -3.38
CA TYR A 213 3.49 6.32 -2.34
C TYR A 213 4.37 5.48 -1.41
N GLY A 214 3.85 4.37 -0.90
CA GLY A 214 4.58 3.46 -0.02
C GLY A 214 5.82 2.86 -0.67
N GLY A 215 5.69 2.35 -1.90
CA GLY A 215 6.83 1.80 -2.64
C GLY A 215 7.92 2.84 -2.94
N LEU A 216 7.53 4.08 -3.26
CA LEU A 216 8.47 5.18 -3.47
C LEU A 216 9.14 5.61 -2.16
N ALA A 217 8.38 5.67 -1.05
CA ALA A 217 8.93 5.96 0.26
C ALA A 217 9.97 4.92 0.69
N GLU A 218 9.66 3.63 0.50
CA GLU A 218 10.59 2.53 0.74
C GLU A 218 11.86 2.66 -0.13
N ALA A 219 11.70 2.97 -1.42
CA ALA A 219 12.83 3.20 -2.33
C ALA A 219 13.69 4.41 -1.91
N ALA A 220 13.08 5.44 -1.31
CA ALA A 220 13.79 6.59 -0.74
C ALA A 220 14.43 6.32 0.65
N GLY A 221 14.38 5.07 1.12
CA GLY A 221 14.95 4.65 2.40
C GLY A 221 14.11 5.05 3.63
N LEU A 222 12.82 5.32 3.43
CA LEU A 222 11.85 5.54 4.49
C LEU A 222 11.15 4.23 4.82
N GLN A 223 10.60 4.13 6.04
CA GLN A 223 9.68 3.05 6.37
C GLN A 223 8.25 3.50 6.11
N TRP A 224 7.41 2.57 5.65
CA TRP A 224 6.02 2.84 5.32
C TRP A 224 5.08 2.03 6.21
N GLY A 225 4.10 2.73 6.82
CA GLY A 225 3.13 2.13 7.73
C GLY A 225 2.18 1.12 7.07
N GLY A 226 2.08 1.11 5.74
CA GLY A 226 1.33 0.10 5.00
C GLY A 226 1.89 -1.33 5.12
N ARG A 227 3.13 -1.48 5.61
CA ARG A 227 3.76 -2.80 5.91
C ARG A 227 3.46 -3.32 7.31
N TRP A 228 2.91 -2.51 8.20
CA TRP A 228 2.68 -2.90 9.59
C TRP A 228 1.51 -3.90 9.72
N SER A 229 1.47 -4.61 10.85
CA SER A 229 0.36 -5.52 11.18
C SER A 229 -0.97 -4.75 11.27
N ILE A 230 -0.95 -3.60 11.93
CA ILE A 230 -1.98 -2.58 11.88
C ILE A 230 -1.54 -1.55 10.85
N ARG A 231 -2.14 -1.60 9.66
CA ARG A 231 -1.70 -0.81 8.51
C ARG A 231 -2.07 0.66 8.70
N ASP A 232 -1.08 1.52 8.52
CA ASP A 232 -1.25 2.95 8.41
C ASP A 232 -0.71 3.42 7.06
N PHE A 233 -1.58 3.49 6.07
CA PHE A 233 -1.17 3.68 4.67
C PHE A 233 -0.67 5.10 4.37
N GLY A 234 -1.14 6.10 5.13
CA GLY A 234 -0.70 7.49 4.99
C GLY A 234 0.64 7.78 5.66
N HIS A 235 1.05 6.91 6.58
CA HIS A 235 2.21 7.13 7.44
C HIS A 235 3.53 6.66 6.82
N ILE A 236 4.55 7.49 6.94
CA ILE A 236 5.95 7.12 6.72
C ILE A 236 6.84 7.68 7.82
N GLU A 237 7.97 7.01 8.06
CA GLU A 237 8.95 7.45 9.04
C GLU A 237 10.40 7.17 8.61
N LEU A 238 11.33 8.05 8.96
CA LEU A 238 12.76 7.85 8.81
C LEU A 238 13.35 7.29 10.11
N ARG A 239 13.76 6.03 10.07
CA ARG A 239 14.48 5.41 11.20
C ARG A 239 15.97 5.68 11.09
N LYS A 240 16.43 6.76 11.74
CA LYS A 240 17.87 7.03 11.87
C LYS A 240 18.50 6.05 12.87
N LEU A 241 19.53 5.34 12.41
CA LEU A 241 20.47 4.64 13.27
C LEU A 241 21.48 5.67 13.77
N GLN A 242 21.52 5.96 15.08
CA GLN A 242 22.69 6.60 15.66
C GLN A 242 23.77 5.53 15.86
N LYS A 243 25.05 5.91 15.69
CA LYS A 243 26.19 5.07 16.09
C LYS A 243 26.01 4.67 17.57
N GLY A 244 25.55 3.44 17.82
CA GLY A 244 25.38 2.85 19.15
C GLY A 244 23.94 2.62 19.65
N ARG A 245 22.90 3.26 19.10
CA ARG A 245 21.48 2.97 19.45
C ARG A 245 20.51 3.65 18.47
N ALA A 246 19.37 3.02 18.20
CA ALA A 246 18.28 3.64 17.44
C ALA A 246 17.70 4.84 18.21
N MET A 247 17.38 5.93 17.52
CA MET A 247 16.96 7.21 18.11
C MET A 247 15.56 7.17 18.77
N MET A 248 14.82 6.05 18.72
CA MET A 248 13.45 5.88 19.26
C MET A 248 13.14 4.40 19.67
N PRO A 249 12.14 4.16 20.55
CA PRO A 249 11.99 2.90 21.29
C PRO A 249 11.41 1.77 20.43
N ARG A 250 11.86 0.54 20.69
CA ARG A 250 11.24 -0.67 20.15
C ARG A 250 9.79 -0.72 20.61
N SER A 251 8.84 -0.53 19.69
CA SER A 251 7.48 -1.02 19.88
C SER A 251 7.52 -2.55 19.93
N ARG A 252 6.88 -3.12 20.95
CA ARG A 252 6.60 -4.56 21.01
C ARG A 252 5.47 -4.91 20.04
#